data_AF-A0A212CK32-F1
#
_entry.id   AF-A0A212CK32-F1
#
_cell.length_a   1.000
_cell.length_b   1.000
_cell.length_c   1.000
_cell.angle_alpha   90.00
_cell.angle_beta   90.00
_cell.angle_gamma   90.00
#
_symmetry.space_group_name_H-M   'P 1'
#
loop_
_entity.id
_entity.type
_entity.pdbx_description
1 polymer ?
#
loop_
_entity_poly.entity_id
_entity_poly.type
_entity_poly.pdbx_seq_one_letter_code
_entity_poly.pdbx_strand_id
1 'polypeptide(L)'
;LISRICHSHDEVFVVLMEIIAKVLLAYPQQAMWMMTAVSKSSYPMRVNRCKEILNKAIQMKKSLEKFVGDATRLTDKLLELCNKSVDGSSSTLSMSTHFRMLKKLVQEATFSEILIPLQSVMIPTLPSIPGAHANHEPFPGHWAYIAGFDDTKPKKISLKGSDGKFYIMMCKPKDDLRKDCRLMEFNSLINKCLRKDAESRRRELHIRTYAVIPLNDECGIIEWVNNTAGLRPILTKLYKEKGVYMTGKELRQCMLPKSAALSEKLKVFQEFLLPRHPPVFHEYSSRSAYCRSTAVMSMVGYILGLGDRHGENILFDSLTGECVHVDFNCLFNKGETFEVPEIVPFRLTHNMVNGMGPMGTEGLFRRACEVTMRLMRDQREPLMSVLKTFLHDPLVEWSKPVKGHSKAALNETGEVVNEK
;
A
#
# COMPACT_ATOMS: atom_id res chain seq x y z
N LEU A 1 -15.77 -7.54 6.82
CA LEU A 1 -17.14 -7.32 6.29
C LEU A 1 -17.13 -7.41 4.77
N ILE A 2 -16.55 -6.45 4.06
CA ILE A 2 -16.50 -6.44 2.58
C ILE A 2 -15.85 -7.70 1.99
N SER A 3 -14.83 -8.24 2.66
CA SER A 3 -14.19 -9.50 2.25
C SER A 3 -15.14 -10.71 2.23
N ARG A 4 -16.26 -10.70 2.96
CA ARG A 4 -17.14 -11.87 3.15
C ARG A 4 -18.55 -11.66 2.59
N ILE A 5 -18.72 -10.74 1.66
CA ILE A 5 -20.03 -10.45 1.04
C ILE A 5 -20.58 -11.62 0.21
N CYS A 6 -19.70 -12.53 -0.23
CA CYS A 6 -20.04 -13.69 -1.05
C CYS A 6 -20.15 -14.96 -0.20
N HIS A 7 -20.37 -14.81 1.12
CA HIS A 7 -20.57 -15.93 2.02
C HIS A 7 -21.69 -16.84 1.50
N SER A 8 -21.46 -18.16 1.54
CA SER A 8 -22.35 -19.16 0.96
C SER A 8 -23.71 -19.27 1.65
N HIS A 9 -23.75 -19.00 2.96
CA HIS A 9 -25.00 -19.02 3.74
C HIS A 9 -25.79 -17.72 3.57
N ASP A 10 -27.01 -17.82 3.03
CA ASP A 10 -27.86 -16.66 2.76
C ASP A 10 -28.28 -15.88 4.01
N GLU A 11 -28.60 -16.56 5.13
CA GLU A 11 -28.94 -15.87 6.38
C GLU A 11 -27.78 -15.01 6.90
N VAL A 12 -26.55 -15.52 6.79
CA VAL A 12 -25.34 -14.78 7.15
C VAL A 12 -25.18 -13.58 6.23
N PHE A 13 -25.41 -13.74 4.93
CA PHE A 13 -25.37 -12.62 3.99
C PHE A 13 -26.41 -11.55 4.32
N VAL A 14 -27.65 -11.92 4.69
CA VAL A 14 -28.69 -10.95 5.07
C VAL A 14 -28.23 -10.09 6.25
N VAL A 15 -27.66 -10.72 7.29
CA VAL A 15 -27.11 -10.00 8.45
C VAL A 15 -25.92 -9.12 8.05
N LEU A 16 -25.00 -9.64 7.22
CA LEU A 16 -23.87 -8.86 6.71
C LEU A 16 -24.32 -7.65 5.90
N MET A 17 -25.34 -7.81 5.06
CA MET A 17 -25.92 -6.73 4.27
C MET A 17 -26.48 -5.63 5.17
N GLU A 18 -27.19 -5.98 6.24
CA GLU A 18 -27.69 -5.00 7.21
C GLU A 18 -26.57 -4.26 7.93
N ILE A 19 -25.52 -4.97 8.35
CA ILE A 19 -24.37 -4.35 9.03
C ILE A 19 -23.67 -3.37 8.09
N ILE A 20 -23.37 -3.78 6.85
CA ILE A 20 -22.68 -2.91 5.88
C ILE A 20 -23.55 -1.72 5.50
N ALA A 21 -24.86 -1.91 5.32
CA ALA A 21 -25.80 -0.82 5.06
C ALA A 21 -25.80 0.20 6.21
N LYS A 22 -25.82 -0.25 7.48
CA LYS A 22 -25.71 0.64 8.66
C LYS A 22 -24.40 1.43 8.69
N VAL A 23 -23.28 0.80 8.32
CA VAL A 23 -21.98 1.50 8.19
C VAL A 23 -22.03 2.55 7.08
N LEU A 24 -22.61 2.22 5.92
CA LEU A 24 -22.76 3.16 4.80
C LEU A 24 -23.66 4.36 5.15
N LEU A 25 -24.69 4.16 5.98
CA LEU A 25 -25.54 5.24 6.47
C LEU A 25 -24.78 6.24 7.36
N ALA A 26 -23.91 5.72 8.24
CA ALA A 26 -23.15 6.53 9.19
C ALA A 26 -21.93 7.21 8.55
N TYR A 27 -21.19 6.49 7.70
CA TYR A 27 -19.93 6.94 7.10
C TYR A 27 -19.91 6.69 5.58
N PRO A 28 -20.81 7.33 4.80
CA PRO A 28 -20.97 7.05 3.37
C PRO A 28 -19.70 7.34 2.57
N GLN A 29 -18.96 8.39 2.91
CA GLN A 29 -17.74 8.81 2.21
C GLN A 29 -16.66 7.72 2.21
N GLN A 30 -16.27 7.26 3.40
CA GLN A 30 -15.23 6.24 3.57
C GLN A 30 -15.72 4.89 3.07
N ALA A 31 -16.94 4.49 3.42
CA ALA A 31 -17.47 3.19 3.05
C ALA A 31 -17.66 3.04 1.53
N MET A 32 -18.05 4.10 0.81
CA MET A 32 -18.14 4.05 -0.65
C MET A 32 -16.77 3.77 -1.29
N TRP A 33 -15.70 4.45 -0.86
CA TRP A 33 -14.35 4.16 -1.37
C TRP A 33 -13.97 2.69 -1.19
N MET A 34 -14.26 2.11 -0.03
CA MET A 34 -13.92 0.70 0.26
C MET A 34 -14.77 -0.29 -0.54
N MET A 35 -15.98 0.10 -0.97
CA MET A 35 -16.89 -0.74 -1.76
C MET A 35 -16.59 -0.71 -3.27
N THR A 36 -15.81 0.26 -3.75
CA THR A 36 -15.54 0.45 -5.19
C THR A 36 -14.97 -0.81 -5.85
N ALA A 37 -13.93 -1.40 -5.26
CA ALA A 37 -13.27 -2.62 -5.73
C ALA A 37 -14.24 -3.77 -6.03
N VAL A 38 -15.20 -3.96 -5.11
CA VAL A 38 -16.19 -5.02 -5.20
C VAL A 38 -17.25 -4.70 -6.25
N SER A 39 -17.74 -3.46 -6.26
CA SER A 39 -18.79 -3.02 -7.19
C SER A 39 -18.40 -3.16 -8.66
N LYS A 40 -17.09 -3.23 -8.95
CA LYS A 40 -16.50 -3.29 -10.28
C LYS A 40 -15.62 -4.52 -10.47
N SER A 41 -15.88 -5.56 -9.68
CA SER A 41 -15.18 -6.83 -9.82
C SER A 41 -15.57 -7.54 -11.12
N SER A 42 -14.64 -8.34 -11.63
CA SER A 42 -14.86 -9.28 -12.73
C SER A 42 -15.84 -10.42 -12.37
N TYR A 43 -16.07 -10.66 -11.07
CA TYR A 43 -16.96 -11.71 -10.58
C TYR A 43 -18.40 -11.18 -10.43
N PRO A 44 -19.39 -11.71 -11.18
CA PRO A 44 -20.77 -11.22 -11.16
C PRO A 44 -21.43 -11.26 -9.78
N MET A 45 -21.13 -12.31 -9.00
CA MET A 45 -21.68 -12.48 -7.65
C MET A 45 -21.31 -11.32 -6.72
N ARG A 46 -20.05 -10.86 -6.77
CA ARG A 46 -19.57 -9.71 -5.99
C ARG A 46 -20.31 -8.43 -6.38
N VAL A 47 -20.49 -8.21 -7.67
CA VAL A 47 -21.20 -7.04 -8.21
C VAL A 47 -22.67 -7.05 -7.79
N ASN A 48 -23.35 -8.20 -7.88
CA ASN A 48 -24.76 -8.33 -7.50
C ASN A 48 -24.97 -8.11 -6.00
N ARG A 49 -24.19 -8.80 -5.14
CA ARG A 49 -24.26 -8.61 -3.68
C ARG A 49 -23.93 -7.18 -3.27
N CYS A 50 -22.98 -6.53 -3.95
CA CYS A 50 -22.68 -5.10 -3.73
C CYS A 50 -23.88 -4.21 -4.08
N LYS A 51 -24.56 -4.45 -5.21
CA LYS A 51 -25.76 -3.71 -5.59
C LYS A 51 -26.90 -3.92 -4.58
N GLU A 52 -27.10 -5.13 -4.08
CA GLU A 52 -28.08 -5.43 -3.03
C GLU A 52 -27.83 -4.59 -1.76
N ILE A 53 -26.58 -4.53 -1.30
CA ILE A 53 -26.17 -3.73 -0.14
C ILE A 53 -26.41 -2.22 -0.38
N LEU A 54 -25.99 -1.70 -1.54
CA LEU A 54 -26.18 -0.29 -1.89
C LEU A 54 -27.66 0.07 -1.98
N ASN A 55 -28.48 -0.78 -2.62
CA ASN A 55 -29.92 -0.59 -2.72
C ASN A 55 -30.59 -0.62 -1.35
N LYS A 56 -30.19 -1.52 -0.46
CA LYS A 56 -30.68 -1.57 0.92
C LYS A 56 -30.37 -0.28 1.67
N ALA A 57 -29.16 0.25 1.54
CA ALA A 57 -28.79 1.52 2.17
C ALA A 57 -29.57 2.71 1.59
N ILE A 58 -29.80 2.74 0.27
CA ILE A 58 -30.63 3.76 -0.40
C ILE A 58 -32.09 3.68 0.07
N GLN A 59 -32.64 2.48 0.23
CA GLN A 59 -33.99 2.30 0.80
C GLN A 59 -34.09 2.86 2.22
N MET A 60 -33.04 2.70 3.04
CA MET A 60 -32.98 3.24 4.39
C MET A 60 -32.80 4.77 4.41
N LYS A 61 -32.10 5.34 3.41
CA LYS A 61 -31.87 6.79 3.29
C LYS A 61 -31.79 7.21 1.82
N LYS A 62 -32.92 7.63 1.25
CA LYS A 62 -33.04 8.03 -0.16
C LYS A 62 -32.05 9.11 -0.60
N SER A 63 -31.65 10.01 0.31
CA SER A 63 -30.67 11.06 0.00
C SER A 63 -29.30 10.52 -0.41
N LEU A 64 -28.98 9.26 -0.13
CA LEU A 64 -27.72 8.61 -0.55
C LEU A 64 -27.71 8.22 -2.03
N GLU A 65 -28.87 8.10 -2.68
CA GLU A 65 -28.98 7.62 -4.06
C GLU A 65 -28.09 8.43 -5.02
N LYS A 66 -28.19 9.76 -4.91
CA LYS A 66 -27.38 10.70 -5.69
C LYS A 66 -25.88 10.51 -5.44
N PHE A 67 -25.47 10.44 -4.17
CA PHE A 67 -24.08 10.27 -3.78
C PHE A 67 -23.50 8.94 -4.30
N VAL A 68 -24.25 7.84 -4.18
CA VAL A 68 -23.85 6.53 -4.70
C VAL A 68 -23.68 6.56 -6.22
N GLY A 69 -24.62 7.20 -6.94
CA GLY A 69 -24.55 7.38 -8.38
C GLY A 69 -23.33 8.20 -8.82
N ASP A 70 -23.08 9.34 -8.17
CA ASP A 70 -21.94 10.21 -8.46
C ASP A 70 -20.59 9.54 -8.15
N ALA A 71 -20.49 8.82 -7.03
CA ALA A 71 -19.29 8.06 -6.68
C ALA A 71 -19.00 6.92 -7.67
N THR A 72 -20.05 6.26 -8.17
CA THR A 72 -19.91 5.21 -9.19
C THR A 72 -19.38 5.81 -10.50
N ARG A 73 -19.98 6.92 -10.98
CA ARG A 73 -19.53 7.66 -12.17
C ARG A 73 -18.08 8.13 -12.04
N LEU A 74 -17.71 8.68 -10.88
CA LEU A 74 -16.33 9.12 -10.61
C LEU A 74 -15.36 7.97 -10.75
N THR A 75 -15.64 6.87 -10.06
CA THR A 75 -14.73 5.73 -10.02
C THR A 75 -14.65 5.00 -11.36
N ASP A 76 -15.67 5.10 -12.23
CA ASP A 76 -15.62 4.57 -13.61
C ASP A 76 -14.60 5.36 -14.43
N LYS A 77 -14.66 6.69 -14.31
CA LYS A 77 -13.73 7.59 -14.97
C LYS A 77 -12.31 7.50 -14.40
N LEU A 78 -12.15 7.21 -13.11
CA LEU A 78 -10.84 6.91 -12.52
C LEU A 78 -10.27 5.58 -13.03
N LEU A 79 -11.10 4.56 -13.25
CA LEU A 79 -10.67 3.31 -13.87
C LEU A 79 -10.26 3.49 -15.33
N GLU A 80 -11.00 4.27 -16.11
CA GLU A 80 -10.62 4.66 -17.48
C GLU A 80 -9.24 5.36 -17.48
N LEU A 81 -9.00 6.24 -16.51
CA LEU A 81 -7.71 6.92 -16.35
C LEU A 81 -6.60 5.93 -16.01
N CYS A 82 -6.82 5.02 -15.06
CA CYS A 82 -5.84 4.00 -14.70
C CYS A 82 -5.44 3.13 -15.90
N ASN A 83 -6.42 2.74 -16.72
CA ASN A 83 -6.22 1.83 -17.85
C ASN A 83 -5.74 2.51 -19.14
N LYS A 84 -5.71 3.84 -19.19
CA LYS A 84 -5.26 4.56 -20.38
C LYS A 84 -3.77 4.29 -20.63
N SER A 85 -3.47 3.66 -21.76
CA SER A 85 -2.11 3.55 -22.25
C SER A 85 -1.58 4.93 -22.62
N VAL A 86 -0.35 5.23 -22.18
CA VAL A 86 0.38 6.41 -22.63
C VAL A 86 1.20 6.01 -23.83
N ASP A 87 0.99 6.66 -24.96
CA ASP A 87 1.86 6.52 -26.13
C ASP A 87 3.25 7.03 -25.77
N GLY A 88 4.29 6.25 -26.10
CA GLY A 88 5.66 6.44 -25.59
C GLY A 88 6.34 7.79 -25.88
N SER A 89 5.68 8.70 -26.61
CA SER A 89 6.16 10.04 -26.94
C SER A 89 5.67 11.14 -25.98
N SER A 90 4.61 10.94 -25.18
CA SER A 90 4.08 12.00 -24.30
C SER A 90 4.50 11.80 -22.84
N SER A 91 5.17 12.80 -22.27
CA SER A 91 5.60 12.82 -20.87
C SER A 91 4.51 13.30 -19.91
N THR A 92 3.38 13.78 -20.43
CA THR A 92 2.24 14.36 -19.70
C THR A 92 0.92 14.05 -20.40
N LEU A 93 -0.07 13.61 -19.63
CA LEU A 93 -1.45 13.44 -20.04
C LEU A 93 -2.26 14.66 -19.60
N SER A 94 -2.69 15.47 -20.58
CA SER A 94 -3.55 16.62 -20.28
C SER A 94 -4.97 16.18 -19.91
N MET A 95 -5.50 16.70 -18.80
CA MET A 95 -6.85 16.42 -18.32
C MET A 95 -7.93 17.03 -19.23
N SER A 96 -7.65 18.18 -19.85
CA SER A 96 -8.60 18.87 -20.73
C SER A 96 -8.75 18.18 -22.10
N THR A 97 -7.73 17.44 -22.53
CA THR A 97 -7.70 16.73 -23.82
C THR A 97 -8.09 15.26 -23.65
N HIS A 98 -7.49 14.54 -22.69
CA HIS A 98 -7.64 13.09 -22.57
C HIS A 98 -8.77 12.68 -21.62
N PHE A 99 -9.08 13.50 -20.61
CA PHE A 99 -10.04 13.16 -19.55
C PHE A 99 -11.05 14.29 -19.29
N ARG A 100 -11.50 14.94 -20.37
CA ARG A 100 -12.42 16.08 -20.30
C ARG A 100 -13.70 15.76 -19.53
N MET A 101 -14.21 14.54 -19.68
CA MET A 101 -15.42 14.09 -18.98
C MET A 101 -15.20 13.96 -17.47
N LEU A 102 -14.05 13.44 -17.02
CA LEU A 102 -13.73 13.36 -15.59
C LEU A 102 -13.59 14.75 -14.97
N LYS A 103 -12.94 15.68 -15.69
CA LYS A 103 -12.79 17.06 -15.24
C LYS A 103 -14.15 17.77 -15.16
N LYS A 104 -15.00 17.63 -16.19
CA LYS A 104 -16.35 18.19 -16.20
C LYS A 104 -17.22 17.63 -15.09
N LEU A 105 -17.17 16.31 -14.88
CA LEU A 105 -17.97 15.62 -13.86
C LEU A 105 -17.82 16.26 -12.47
N VAL A 106 -16.60 16.52 -12.04
CA VAL A 106 -16.35 17.10 -10.71
C VAL A 106 -16.60 18.62 -10.66
N GLN A 107 -16.63 19.28 -11.82
CA GLN A 107 -16.96 20.71 -11.93
C GLN A 107 -18.47 20.98 -12.07
N GLU A 108 -19.29 19.94 -12.26
CA GLU A 108 -20.74 20.06 -12.26
C GLU A 108 -21.21 20.53 -10.87
N ALA A 109 -21.93 21.66 -10.80
CA ALA A 109 -22.43 22.20 -9.53
C ALA A 109 -23.41 21.24 -8.80
N THR A 110 -24.00 20.31 -9.55
CA THR A 110 -24.88 19.28 -9.03
C THR A 110 -24.12 18.04 -8.57
N PHE A 111 -22.82 17.91 -8.80
CA PHE A 111 -22.05 16.74 -8.40
C PHE A 111 -21.89 16.69 -6.88
N SER A 112 -22.03 15.50 -6.30
CA SER A 112 -21.88 15.30 -4.87
C SER A 112 -20.45 15.55 -4.41
N GLU A 113 -20.28 16.14 -3.22
CA GLU A 113 -18.97 16.26 -2.60
C GLU A 113 -18.43 14.87 -2.27
N ILE A 114 -17.30 14.48 -2.87
CA ILE A 114 -16.65 13.19 -2.63
C ILE A 114 -15.29 13.44 -1.99
N LEU A 115 -15.06 12.79 -0.86
CA LEU A 115 -13.83 12.90 -0.08
C LEU A 115 -12.61 12.43 -0.87
N ILE A 116 -11.48 13.14 -0.77
CA ILE A 116 -10.19 12.65 -1.24
C ILE A 116 -9.74 11.53 -0.28
N PRO A 117 -9.44 10.30 -0.77
CA PRO A 117 -9.19 9.15 0.10
C PRO A 117 -7.75 9.16 0.63
N LEU A 118 -7.45 10.11 1.53
CA LEU A 118 -6.16 10.20 2.21
C LEU A 118 -6.11 9.24 3.41
N GLN A 119 -4.92 8.75 3.75
CA GLN A 119 -4.71 7.84 4.88
C GLN A 119 -5.33 8.37 6.18
N SER A 120 -5.21 9.67 6.42
CA SER A 120 -5.67 10.36 7.63
C SER A 120 -7.18 10.32 7.84
N VAL A 121 -7.96 10.21 6.76
CA VAL A 121 -9.44 10.25 6.77
C VAL A 121 -10.09 8.91 6.42
N MET A 122 -9.28 7.91 6.02
CA MET A 122 -9.74 6.56 5.69
C MET A 122 -9.59 5.57 6.85
N ILE A 123 -8.75 5.86 7.84
CA ILE A 123 -8.53 4.97 8.99
C ILE A 123 -9.20 5.55 10.24
N PRO A 124 -10.17 4.84 10.84
CA PRO A 124 -10.82 5.32 12.05
C PRO A 124 -9.86 5.30 13.24
N THR A 125 -9.85 6.41 13.96
CA THR A 125 -9.35 6.50 15.33
C THR A 125 -10.35 5.82 16.25
N LEU A 126 -9.84 4.95 17.13
CA LEU A 126 -10.65 4.29 18.13
C LEU A 126 -10.51 5.08 19.44
N PRO A 127 -11.57 5.15 20.27
CA PRO A 127 -11.48 5.81 21.56
C PRO A 127 -10.41 5.14 22.43
N SER A 128 -9.70 5.95 23.22
CA SER A 128 -8.59 5.49 24.05
C SER A 128 -9.04 4.73 25.30
N ILE A 129 -10.30 4.92 25.71
CA ILE A 129 -10.89 4.36 26.92
C ILE A 129 -11.98 3.35 26.50
N PRO A 130 -12.11 2.19 27.15
CA PRO A 130 -13.25 1.30 26.92
C PRO A 130 -14.56 1.95 27.37
N GLY A 131 -15.64 1.80 26.59
CA GLY A 131 -16.96 2.32 26.96
C GLY A 131 -17.72 2.92 25.78
N ALA A 132 -18.94 3.39 26.04
CA ALA A 132 -19.74 4.10 25.06
C ALA A 132 -19.29 5.57 24.99
N HIS A 133 -18.75 5.96 23.83
CA HIS A 133 -18.31 7.34 23.58
C HIS A 133 -19.22 7.99 22.54
N ALA A 134 -20.36 8.52 22.99
CA ALA A 134 -21.38 9.11 22.11
C ALA A 134 -20.85 10.29 21.27
N ASN A 135 -19.85 11.02 21.78
CA ASN A 135 -19.25 12.18 21.11
C ASN A 135 -17.88 11.89 20.47
N HIS A 136 -17.49 10.61 20.36
CA HIS A 136 -16.21 10.26 19.72
C HIS A 136 -16.30 10.51 18.22
N GLU A 137 -15.38 11.32 17.69
CA GLU A 137 -15.22 11.53 16.26
C GLU A 137 -14.23 10.49 15.70
N PRO A 138 -14.68 9.49 14.91
CA PRO A 138 -13.78 8.43 14.45
C PRO A 138 -12.80 8.88 13.38
N PHE A 139 -13.15 9.93 12.63
CA PHE A 139 -12.33 10.48 11.55
C PHE A 139 -11.98 11.95 11.84
N PRO A 140 -11.22 12.22 12.91
CA PRO A 140 -10.86 13.57 13.29
C PRO A 140 -9.93 14.16 12.23
N GLY A 141 -10.25 15.34 11.70
CA GLY A 141 -9.38 16.02 10.74
C GLY A 141 -10.09 16.99 9.82
N HIS A 142 -9.31 17.59 8.92
CA HIS A 142 -9.84 18.46 7.87
C HIS A 142 -10.21 17.60 6.65
N TRP A 143 -11.49 17.56 6.33
CA TRP A 143 -11.99 16.82 5.19
C TRP A 143 -11.73 17.64 3.93
N ALA A 144 -10.98 17.06 2.99
CA ALA A 144 -10.76 17.64 1.67
C ALA A 144 -11.62 16.87 0.67
N TYR A 145 -12.47 17.58 -0.06
CA TYR A 145 -13.31 17.01 -1.12
C TYR A 145 -12.66 17.27 -2.48
N ILE A 146 -12.89 16.39 -3.44
CA ILE A 146 -12.37 16.55 -4.79
C ILE A 146 -13.09 17.75 -5.43
N ALA A 147 -12.36 18.85 -5.64
CA ALA A 147 -12.86 20.06 -6.31
C ALA A 147 -12.39 20.15 -7.77
N GLY A 148 -11.42 19.34 -8.17
CA GLY A 148 -10.98 19.26 -9.56
C GLY A 148 -9.74 18.40 -9.77
N PHE A 149 -9.29 18.37 -11.02
CA PHE A 149 -8.10 17.66 -11.47
C PHE A 149 -7.17 18.60 -12.21
N ASP A 150 -5.87 18.43 -11.99
CA ASP A 150 -4.80 19.10 -12.74
C ASP A 150 -4.11 18.14 -13.72
N ASP A 151 -3.35 18.68 -14.66
CA ASP A 151 -2.67 17.90 -15.69
C ASP A 151 -1.76 16.83 -15.08
N THR A 152 -1.84 15.63 -15.65
CA THR A 152 -1.33 14.41 -15.04
C THR A 152 -0.02 13.99 -15.71
N LYS A 153 0.89 13.44 -14.92
CA LYS A 153 2.00 12.66 -15.47
C LYS A 153 1.54 11.21 -15.65
N PRO A 154 2.16 10.42 -16.54
CA PRO A 154 1.87 9.00 -16.65
C PRO A 154 1.82 8.35 -15.26
N LYS A 155 0.69 7.72 -14.93
CA LYS A 155 0.41 7.05 -13.65
C LYS A 155 0.34 7.95 -12.40
N LYS A 156 0.39 9.29 -12.51
CA LYS A 156 0.23 10.23 -11.38
C LYS A 156 -0.88 11.24 -11.65
N ILE A 157 -1.93 11.20 -10.83
CA ILE A 157 -3.02 12.17 -10.83
C ILE A 157 -2.77 13.24 -9.77
N SER A 158 -2.99 14.51 -10.12
CA SER A 158 -3.06 15.61 -9.16
C SER A 158 -4.53 15.99 -8.93
N LEU A 159 -5.01 15.77 -7.70
CA LEU A 159 -6.35 16.13 -7.23
C LEU A 159 -6.30 17.50 -6.55
N LYS A 160 -7.15 18.42 -6.97
CA LYS A 160 -7.34 19.70 -6.27
C LYS A 160 -8.42 19.51 -5.20
N GLY A 161 -8.07 19.77 -3.94
CA GLY A 161 -8.98 19.74 -2.81
C GLY A 161 -9.87 20.99 -2.73
N SER A 162 -11.01 20.85 -2.05
CA SER A 162 -11.87 21.96 -1.64
C SER A 162 -11.17 22.97 -0.73
N ASP A 163 -10.06 22.57 -0.10
CA ASP A 163 -9.16 23.40 0.70
C ASP A 163 -8.10 24.16 -0.13
N GLY A 164 -8.13 24.03 -1.47
CA GLY A 164 -7.20 24.66 -2.38
C GLY A 164 -5.84 23.96 -2.51
N LYS A 165 -5.58 22.87 -1.76
CA LYS A 165 -4.33 22.11 -1.82
C LYS A 165 -4.36 21.07 -2.94
N PHE A 166 -3.18 20.61 -3.34
CA PHE A 166 -3.02 19.55 -4.32
C PHE A 166 -2.58 18.25 -3.65
N TYR A 167 -3.29 17.17 -3.99
CA TYR A 167 -3.09 15.82 -3.48
C TYR A 167 -2.71 14.91 -4.64
N ILE A 168 -1.53 14.31 -4.57
CA ILE A 168 -1.03 13.46 -5.64
C ILE A 168 -1.44 12.02 -5.33
N MET A 169 -2.04 11.35 -6.32
CA MET A 169 -2.37 9.92 -6.28
C MET A 169 -1.64 9.21 -7.42
N MET A 170 -1.14 8.01 -7.17
CA MET A 170 -0.63 7.12 -8.21
C MET A 170 -1.73 6.17 -8.67
N CYS A 171 -1.93 6.08 -9.99
CA CYS A 171 -2.72 5.02 -10.60
C CYS A 171 -1.83 3.82 -10.87
N LYS A 172 -2.18 2.66 -10.30
CA LYS A 172 -1.47 1.41 -10.56
C LYS A 172 -2.36 0.49 -11.39
N PRO A 173 -2.12 0.39 -12.72
CA PRO A 173 -2.87 -0.53 -13.57
C PRO A 173 -2.30 -1.94 -13.53
N LYS A 174 -3.17 -2.92 -13.76
CA LYS A 174 -2.86 -4.36 -13.84
C LYS A 174 -2.18 -4.92 -12.58
N ASP A 175 -2.57 -4.40 -11.42
CA ASP A 175 -2.05 -4.81 -10.12
C ASP A 175 -3.18 -4.96 -9.08
N ASP A 176 -3.11 -6.01 -8.26
CA ASP A 176 -4.08 -6.27 -7.20
C ASP A 176 -3.65 -5.52 -5.92
N LEU A 177 -4.18 -4.30 -5.78
CA LEU A 177 -3.89 -3.44 -4.64
C LEU A 177 -4.58 -3.88 -3.34
N ARG A 178 -5.37 -4.95 -3.35
CA ARG A 178 -6.06 -5.41 -2.13
C ARG A 178 -5.06 -5.87 -1.07
N LYS A 179 -3.95 -6.48 -1.49
CA LYS A 179 -2.85 -6.89 -0.60
C LYS A 179 -2.23 -5.70 0.11
N ASP A 180 -1.87 -4.67 -0.65
CA ASP A 180 -1.34 -3.42 -0.15
C ASP A 180 -2.32 -2.71 0.79
N CYS A 181 -3.60 -2.65 0.43
CA CYS A 181 -4.67 -2.08 1.26
C CYS A 181 -4.74 -2.74 2.64
N ARG A 182 -4.84 -4.07 2.68
CA ARG A 182 -4.90 -4.85 3.92
C ARG A 182 -3.62 -4.76 4.74
N LEU A 183 -2.47 -4.65 4.08
CA LEU A 183 -1.21 -4.43 4.78
C LEU A 183 -1.13 -3.04 5.42
N MET A 184 -1.67 -1.99 4.80
CA MET A 184 -1.76 -0.66 5.41
C MET A 184 -2.65 -0.67 6.65
N GLU A 185 -3.73 -1.46 6.66
CA GLU A 185 -4.55 -1.68 7.86
C GLU A 185 -3.76 -2.40 8.97
N PHE A 186 -2.97 -3.43 8.61
CA PHE A 186 -2.09 -4.14 9.55
C PHE A 186 -1.02 -3.21 10.15
N ASN A 187 -0.34 -2.43 9.30
CA ASN A 187 0.63 -1.42 9.74
C ASN A 187 -0.03 -0.34 10.63
N SER A 188 -1.28 0.00 10.37
CA SER A 188 -2.04 0.92 11.22
C SER A 188 -2.32 0.34 12.61
N LEU A 189 -2.59 -0.97 12.70
CA LEU A 189 -2.70 -1.66 14.00
C LEU A 189 -1.35 -1.69 14.72
N ILE A 190 -0.25 -1.99 14.02
CA ILE A 190 1.10 -1.91 14.58
C ILE A 190 1.37 -0.51 15.14
N ASN A 191 1.07 0.54 14.37
CA ASN A 191 1.20 1.92 14.82
C ASN A 191 0.33 2.25 16.04
N LYS A 192 -0.84 1.62 16.19
CA LYS A 192 -1.65 1.76 17.41
C LYS A 192 -0.96 1.09 18.60
N CYS A 193 -0.40 -0.11 18.43
CA CYS A 193 0.34 -0.79 19.49
C CYS A 193 1.62 -0.02 19.87
N LEU A 194 2.41 0.43 18.90
CA LEU A 194 3.60 1.26 19.10
C LEU A 194 3.28 2.58 19.81
N ARG A 195 2.13 3.20 19.51
CA ARG A 195 1.65 4.39 20.22
C ARG A 195 1.15 4.11 21.63
N LYS A 196 0.73 2.89 21.96
CA LYS A 196 0.29 2.51 23.33
C LYS A 196 1.46 2.18 24.25
N ASP A 197 2.57 1.70 23.72
CA ASP A 197 3.77 1.40 24.51
C ASP A 197 4.61 2.66 24.79
N ALA A 198 4.97 2.86 26.07
CA ALA A 198 5.70 4.05 26.50
C ALA A 198 7.14 4.11 25.97
N GLU A 199 7.81 2.97 25.85
CA GLU A 199 9.19 2.88 25.39
C GLU A 199 9.31 3.22 23.89
N SER A 200 8.35 2.73 23.11
CA SER A 200 8.14 3.02 21.70
C SER A 200 7.80 4.50 21.48
N ARG A 201 6.83 5.05 22.22
CA ARG A 201 6.48 6.48 22.17
C ARG A 201 7.67 7.40 22.46
N ARG A 202 8.46 7.10 23.49
CA ARG A 202 9.67 7.88 23.85
C ARG A 202 10.69 7.93 22.70
N ARG A 203 10.67 6.94 21.81
CA ARG A 203 11.53 6.85 20.63
C ARG A 203 10.81 7.23 19.35
N GLU A 204 9.53 7.61 19.40
CA GLU A 204 8.72 7.94 18.22
C GLU A 204 8.70 6.83 17.17
N LEU A 205 8.71 5.56 17.61
CA LEU A 205 8.66 4.42 16.69
C LEU A 205 7.29 4.36 16.01
N HIS A 206 7.30 4.34 14.68
CA HIS A 206 6.12 4.16 13.87
C HIS A 206 6.52 3.69 12.45
N ILE A 207 5.53 3.21 11.71
CA ILE A 207 5.61 2.88 10.29
C ILE A 207 4.87 3.98 9.54
N ARG A 208 5.50 4.54 8.50
CA ARG A 208 4.82 5.47 7.62
C ARG A 208 3.83 4.72 6.73
N THR A 209 2.55 5.06 6.85
CA THR A 209 1.45 4.46 6.08
C THR A 209 0.88 5.48 5.10
N TYR A 210 0.25 4.99 4.03
CA TYR A 210 -0.41 5.79 3.01
C TYR A 210 -1.69 5.08 2.57
N ALA A 211 -2.66 5.80 1.99
CA ALA A 211 -3.90 5.18 1.54
C ALA A 211 -3.68 4.35 0.28
N VAL A 212 -4.34 3.20 0.24
CA VAL A 212 -4.40 2.33 -0.94
C VAL A 212 -5.85 1.96 -1.15
N ILE A 213 -6.41 2.37 -2.28
CA ILE A 213 -7.82 2.17 -2.64
C ILE A 213 -7.87 1.34 -3.92
N PRO A 214 -8.15 0.03 -3.82
CA PRO A 214 -8.44 -0.78 -5.00
C PRO A 214 -9.75 -0.28 -5.64
N LEU A 215 -9.76 -0.12 -6.97
CA LEU A 215 -10.93 0.33 -7.72
C LEU A 215 -11.65 -0.84 -8.42
N ASN A 216 -10.92 -1.89 -8.77
CA ASN A 216 -11.42 -3.20 -9.19
C ASN A 216 -10.39 -4.28 -8.81
N ASP A 217 -10.50 -5.50 -9.35
CA ASP A 217 -9.59 -6.61 -9.04
C ASP A 217 -8.15 -6.42 -9.59
N GLU A 218 -7.93 -5.48 -10.53
CA GLU A 218 -6.64 -5.34 -11.24
C GLU A 218 -6.13 -3.90 -11.29
N CYS A 219 -6.78 -2.94 -10.64
CA CYS A 219 -6.41 -1.53 -10.70
C CYS A 219 -6.80 -0.84 -9.40
N GLY A 220 -6.06 0.20 -9.07
CA GLY A 220 -6.53 1.18 -8.10
C GLY A 220 -5.63 2.39 -7.99
N ILE A 221 -5.84 3.14 -6.91
CA ILE A 221 -5.11 4.36 -6.61
C ILE A 221 -4.38 4.24 -5.28
N ILE A 222 -3.18 4.82 -5.25
CA ILE A 222 -2.31 4.85 -4.08
C ILE A 222 -2.01 6.32 -3.77
N GLU A 223 -2.10 6.71 -2.51
CA GLU A 223 -1.65 8.03 -2.08
C GLU A 223 -0.14 8.19 -2.33
N TRP A 224 0.24 9.23 -3.06
CA TRP A 224 1.64 9.48 -3.36
C TRP A 224 2.32 10.08 -2.14
N VAL A 225 3.37 9.40 -1.66
CA VAL A 225 4.19 9.92 -0.56
C VAL A 225 5.15 10.97 -1.12
N ASN A 226 4.90 12.23 -0.79
CA ASN A 226 5.73 13.35 -1.23
C ASN A 226 7.12 13.34 -0.56
N ASN A 227 8.07 14.02 -1.19
CA ASN A 227 9.44 14.20 -0.71
C ASN A 227 10.25 12.90 -0.58
N THR A 228 9.76 11.80 -1.14
CA THR A 228 10.48 10.53 -1.10
C THR A 228 11.27 10.25 -2.38
N ALA A 229 12.45 9.66 -2.23
CA ALA A 229 13.23 9.11 -3.34
C ALA A 229 13.69 7.68 -3.03
N GLY A 230 13.72 6.82 -4.06
CA GLY A 230 14.17 5.44 -3.92
C GLY A 230 15.66 5.34 -3.62
N LEU A 231 16.05 4.35 -2.80
CA LEU A 231 17.43 4.04 -2.46
C LEU A 231 18.35 3.95 -3.70
N ARG A 232 17.92 3.25 -4.75
CA ARG A 232 18.71 3.06 -5.98
C ARG A 232 18.97 4.38 -6.71
N PRO A 233 17.97 5.22 -7.03
CA PRO A 233 18.22 6.56 -7.57
C PRO A 233 19.17 7.40 -6.70
N ILE A 234 19.00 7.39 -5.38
CA ILE A 234 19.88 8.10 -4.45
C ILE A 234 21.32 7.61 -4.57
N LEU A 235 21.54 6.30 -4.43
CA LEU A 235 22.88 5.71 -4.54
C LEU A 235 23.50 5.95 -5.92
N THR A 236 22.71 5.86 -6.98
CA THR A 236 23.18 6.10 -8.35
C THR A 236 23.71 7.53 -8.51
N LYS A 237 23.01 8.52 -7.95
CA LYS A 237 23.46 9.91 -7.94
C LYS A 237 24.79 10.05 -7.19
N LEU A 238 24.86 9.52 -5.97
CA LEU A 238 26.06 9.61 -5.11
C LEU A 238 27.28 8.93 -5.74
N TYR A 239 27.11 7.75 -6.35
CA TYR A 239 28.20 7.06 -7.03
C TYR A 239 28.68 7.79 -8.28
N LYS A 240 27.78 8.46 -9.02
CA LYS A 240 28.15 9.29 -10.18
C LYS A 240 28.96 10.51 -9.74
N GLU A 241 28.53 11.19 -8.68
CA GLU A 241 29.25 12.34 -8.11
C GLU A 241 30.66 11.98 -7.66
N LYS A 242 30.86 10.76 -7.13
CA LYS A 242 32.18 10.23 -6.76
C LYS A 242 32.98 9.61 -7.92
N GLY A 243 32.45 9.59 -9.14
CA GLY A 243 33.13 9.00 -10.30
C GLY A 243 33.28 7.47 -10.26
N VAL A 244 32.59 6.79 -9.35
CA VAL A 244 32.66 5.32 -9.16
C VAL A 244 31.35 4.63 -9.53
N TYR A 245 30.50 5.24 -10.36
CA TYR A 245 29.31 4.57 -10.87
C TYR A 245 29.68 3.37 -11.77
N MET A 246 28.90 2.29 -11.67
CA MET A 246 29.01 1.11 -12.53
C MET A 246 27.71 0.95 -13.31
N THR A 247 27.82 0.81 -14.63
CA THR A 247 26.67 0.67 -15.52
C THR A 247 26.05 -0.73 -15.42
N GLY A 248 24.77 -0.84 -15.79
CA GLY A 248 24.11 -2.15 -15.83
C GLY A 248 24.66 -3.11 -16.90
N LYS A 249 25.46 -2.63 -17.87
CA LYS A 249 26.16 -3.50 -18.83
C LYS A 249 27.40 -4.10 -18.18
N GLU A 250 28.23 -3.27 -17.57
CA GLU A 250 29.41 -3.72 -16.82
C GLU A 250 29.00 -4.68 -15.70
N LEU A 251 27.94 -4.36 -14.94
CA LEU A 251 27.47 -5.23 -13.85
C LEU A 251 27.09 -6.63 -14.37
N ARG A 252 26.44 -6.71 -15.53
CA ARG A 252 26.05 -7.99 -16.15
C ARG A 252 27.24 -8.80 -16.66
N GLN A 253 28.32 -8.15 -17.09
CA GLN A 253 29.56 -8.83 -17.50
C GLN A 253 30.25 -9.53 -16.32
N CYS A 254 30.03 -9.03 -15.10
CA CYS A 254 30.57 -9.62 -13.88
C CYS A 254 29.66 -10.69 -13.26
N MET A 255 28.43 -10.87 -13.75
CA MET A 255 27.50 -11.85 -13.19
C MET A 255 27.80 -13.25 -13.73
N LEU A 256 28.05 -14.18 -12.82
CA LEU A 256 28.22 -15.59 -13.14
C LEU A 256 26.86 -16.25 -13.48
N PRO A 257 26.84 -17.36 -14.24
CA PRO A 257 25.64 -18.13 -14.49
C PRO A 257 24.93 -18.56 -13.20
N LYS A 258 23.60 -18.76 -13.26
CA LYS A 258 22.80 -19.20 -12.11
C LYS A 258 23.28 -20.55 -11.55
N SER A 259 23.82 -21.42 -12.40
CA SER A 259 24.41 -22.72 -12.05
C SER A 259 25.78 -22.65 -11.37
N ALA A 260 26.48 -21.50 -11.40
CA ALA A 260 27.80 -21.37 -10.80
C ALA A 260 27.76 -21.57 -9.27
N ALA A 261 28.86 -22.09 -8.71
CA ALA A 261 28.92 -22.42 -7.30
C ALA A 261 28.81 -21.16 -6.42
N LEU A 262 28.25 -21.30 -5.22
CA LEU A 262 28.12 -20.17 -4.28
C LEU A 262 29.48 -19.56 -3.92
N SER A 263 30.52 -20.38 -3.80
CA SER A 263 31.89 -19.94 -3.51
C SER A 263 32.47 -19.04 -4.61
N GLU A 264 32.20 -19.33 -5.88
CA GLU A 264 32.65 -18.50 -7.01
C GLU A 264 31.91 -17.17 -7.04
N LYS A 265 30.58 -17.20 -6.86
CA LYS A 265 29.75 -16.00 -6.75
C LYS A 265 30.19 -15.11 -5.59
N LEU A 266 30.54 -15.73 -4.45
CA LEU A 266 31.02 -15.02 -3.27
C LEU A 266 32.37 -14.34 -3.54
N LYS A 267 33.32 -15.03 -4.20
CA LYS A 267 34.60 -14.43 -4.59
C LYS A 267 34.40 -13.20 -5.47
N VAL A 268 33.61 -13.29 -6.54
CA VAL A 268 33.30 -12.14 -7.41
C VAL A 268 32.65 -11.00 -6.62
N PHE A 269 31.74 -11.32 -5.69
CA PHE A 269 31.12 -10.31 -4.86
C PHE A 269 32.13 -9.60 -3.94
N GLN A 270 32.98 -10.34 -3.24
CA GLN A 270 33.92 -9.80 -2.24
C GLN A 270 35.12 -9.10 -2.88
N GLU A 271 35.69 -9.66 -3.93
CA GLU A 271 36.93 -9.18 -4.54
C GLU A 271 36.68 -8.09 -5.60
N PHE A 272 35.51 -8.09 -6.24
CA PHE A 272 35.22 -7.16 -7.33
C PHE A 272 34.02 -6.25 -7.05
N LEU A 273 32.82 -6.81 -6.80
CA LEU A 273 31.61 -5.99 -6.70
C LEU A 273 31.62 -5.08 -5.47
N LEU A 274 32.00 -5.58 -4.30
CA LEU A 274 31.99 -4.81 -3.05
C LEU A 274 33.02 -3.66 -3.07
N PRO A 275 34.29 -3.86 -3.48
CA PRO A 275 35.25 -2.77 -3.63
C PRO A 275 34.83 -1.73 -4.67
N ARG A 276 34.16 -2.16 -5.75
CA ARG A 276 33.66 -1.27 -6.81
C ARG A 276 32.45 -0.43 -6.38
N HIS A 277 31.82 -0.78 -5.25
CA HIS A 277 30.65 -0.11 -4.67
C HIS A 277 30.91 0.26 -3.20
N PRO A 278 31.83 1.20 -2.91
CA PRO A 278 32.10 1.61 -1.54
C PRO A 278 30.83 2.17 -0.87
N PRO A 279 30.71 2.14 0.47
CA PRO A 279 29.59 2.78 1.14
C PRO A 279 29.59 4.29 0.86
N VAL A 280 28.52 4.80 0.26
CA VAL A 280 28.35 6.22 -0.09
C VAL A 280 27.10 6.82 0.51
N PHE A 281 26.26 6.04 1.17
CA PHE A 281 25.03 6.50 1.78
C PHE A 281 25.32 7.09 3.17
N HIS A 282 25.68 8.37 3.18
CA HIS A 282 26.08 9.12 4.37
C HIS A 282 25.22 10.39 4.54
N GLU A 283 25.25 10.96 5.75
CA GLU A 283 24.59 12.20 6.16
C GLU A 283 23.05 12.24 6.07
N TYR A 284 22.42 11.81 7.16
CA TYR A 284 21.07 12.24 7.51
C TYR A 284 21.14 13.21 8.68
N SER A 285 20.67 14.45 8.47
CA SER A 285 20.31 15.37 9.55
C SER A 285 19.35 14.71 10.56
N SER A 286 18.57 13.72 10.10
CA SER A 286 17.59 12.95 10.86
C SER A 286 17.95 11.47 11.04
N ARG A 287 19.22 11.14 11.33
CA ARG A 287 19.72 9.76 11.49
C ARG A 287 18.90 8.90 12.47
N SER A 288 18.38 9.52 13.54
CA SER A 288 17.52 8.82 14.50
C SER A 288 16.24 8.29 13.86
N ALA A 289 15.55 9.11 13.05
CA ALA A 289 14.33 8.70 12.34
C ALA A 289 14.64 7.61 11.31
N TYR A 290 15.74 7.74 10.58
CA TYR A 290 16.24 6.72 9.63
C TYR A 290 16.42 5.35 10.31
N CYS A 291 17.22 5.29 11.39
CA CYS A 291 17.50 4.03 12.08
C CYS A 291 16.22 3.39 12.65
N ARG A 292 15.34 4.20 13.25
CA ARG A 292 14.12 3.73 13.91
C ARG A 292 13.08 3.22 12.91
N SER A 293 12.76 4.01 11.88
CA SER A 293 11.79 3.61 10.85
C SER A 293 12.26 2.38 10.06
N THR A 294 13.56 2.32 9.73
CA THR A 294 14.17 1.15 9.08
C THR A 294 14.10 -0.09 9.97
N ALA A 295 14.41 0.04 11.27
CA ALA A 295 14.34 -1.07 12.22
C ALA A 295 12.93 -1.63 12.36
N VAL A 296 11.93 -0.75 12.59
CA VAL A 296 10.53 -1.16 12.75
C VAL A 296 10.04 -1.92 11.52
N MET A 297 10.24 -1.36 10.32
CA MET A 297 9.77 -1.98 9.09
C MET A 297 10.57 -3.24 8.72
N SER A 298 11.85 -3.34 9.12
CA SER A 298 12.65 -4.57 8.95
C SER A 298 12.09 -5.73 9.79
N MET A 299 11.75 -5.47 11.05
CA MET A 299 11.18 -6.50 11.93
C MET A 299 9.78 -6.91 11.48
N VAL A 300 8.94 -5.94 11.08
CA VAL A 300 7.59 -6.21 10.55
C VAL A 300 7.67 -6.96 9.21
N GLY A 301 8.54 -6.52 8.30
CA GLY A 301 8.79 -7.19 7.04
C GLY A 301 9.26 -8.63 7.22
N TYR A 302 10.16 -8.88 8.18
CA TYR A 302 10.60 -10.23 8.52
C TYR A 302 9.46 -11.12 9.01
N ILE A 303 8.64 -10.65 9.97
CA ILE A 303 7.49 -11.42 10.48
C ILE A 303 6.48 -11.76 9.38
N LEU A 304 6.28 -10.84 8.44
CA LEU A 304 5.36 -11.02 7.32
C LEU A 304 5.95 -11.81 6.15
N GLY A 305 7.25 -12.06 6.14
CA GLY A 305 7.93 -12.64 4.98
C GLY A 305 7.90 -11.74 3.75
N LEU A 306 8.12 -10.44 3.94
CA LEU A 306 8.13 -9.43 2.88
C LEU A 306 9.40 -9.51 2.02
N GLY A 307 9.26 -9.92 0.77
CA GLY A 307 10.32 -9.96 -0.24
C GLY A 307 10.29 -8.80 -1.23
N ASP A 308 11.01 -8.95 -2.34
CA ASP A 308 11.10 -8.01 -3.46
C ASP A 308 11.49 -6.58 -3.02
N ARG A 309 12.41 -6.50 -2.05
CA ARG A 309 12.90 -5.23 -1.48
C ARG A 309 14.01 -4.61 -2.34
N HIS A 310 13.83 -4.52 -3.65
CA HIS A 310 14.80 -3.86 -4.52
C HIS A 310 14.92 -2.36 -4.18
N GLY A 311 16.00 -1.72 -4.62
CA GLY A 311 16.33 -0.35 -4.22
C GLY A 311 15.34 0.74 -4.69
N GLU A 312 14.29 0.41 -5.42
CA GLU A 312 13.23 1.37 -5.78
C GLU A 312 12.00 1.22 -4.89
N ASN A 313 11.84 0.09 -4.18
CA ASN A 313 10.75 -0.16 -3.24
C ASN A 313 11.06 0.30 -1.80
N ILE A 314 12.30 0.72 -1.55
CA ILE A 314 12.73 1.33 -0.29
C ILE A 314 12.98 2.80 -0.58
N LEU A 315 12.09 3.66 -0.08
CA LEU A 315 12.14 5.09 -0.26
C LEU A 315 12.60 5.78 1.03
N PHE A 316 13.19 6.97 0.89
CA PHE A 316 13.53 7.83 2.01
C PHE A 316 12.92 9.20 1.82
N ASP A 317 12.25 9.70 2.86
CA ASP A 317 11.77 11.07 2.92
C ASP A 317 12.95 12.03 3.13
N SER A 318 13.13 12.97 2.21
CA SER A 318 14.23 13.94 2.24
C SER A 318 14.09 14.99 3.34
N LEU A 319 12.89 15.18 3.90
CA LEU A 319 12.64 16.13 4.99
C LEU A 319 12.80 15.45 6.35
N THR A 320 12.20 14.28 6.54
CA THR A 320 12.18 13.60 7.86
C THR A 320 13.29 12.56 8.02
N GLY A 321 13.87 12.05 6.93
CA GLY A 321 14.83 10.95 6.94
C GLY A 321 14.21 9.57 7.20
N GLU A 322 12.87 9.46 7.22
CA GLU A 322 12.17 8.21 7.45
C GLU A 322 12.23 7.27 6.24
N CYS A 323 12.31 5.97 6.54
CA CYS A 323 12.18 4.90 5.56
C CYS A 323 10.70 4.62 5.26
N VAL A 324 10.36 4.54 3.98
CA VAL A 324 9.03 4.21 3.49
C VAL A 324 9.13 3.03 2.53
N HIS A 325 8.45 1.94 2.84
CA HIS A 325 8.36 0.78 1.96
C HIS A 325 7.14 0.92 1.06
N VAL A 326 7.30 0.61 -0.22
CA VAL A 326 6.22 0.55 -1.21
C VAL A 326 6.21 -0.80 -1.92
N ASP A 327 5.11 -1.08 -2.62
CA ASP A 327 4.85 -2.33 -3.37
C ASP A 327 4.91 -3.58 -2.48
N PHE A 328 3.76 -4.12 -2.09
CA PHE A 328 3.70 -5.25 -1.15
C PHE A 328 3.19 -6.54 -1.78
N ASN A 329 3.50 -6.74 -3.06
CA ASN A 329 3.09 -7.93 -3.81
C ASN A 329 3.78 -9.24 -3.40
N CYS A 330 4.93 -9.16 -2.72
CA CYS A 330 5.74 -10.30 -2.29
C CYS A 330 5.66 -10.48 -0.77
N LEU A 331 4.59 -11.14 -0.29
CA LEU A 331 4.36 -11.42 1.14
C LEU A 331 4.45 -12.92 1.42
N PHE A 332 4.53 -13.28 2.71
CA PHE A 332 4.50 -14.64 3.21
C PHE A 332 5.56 -15.56 2.59
N ASN A 333 6.80 -15.09 2.54
CA ASN A 333 7.97 -15.82 2.04
C ASN A 333 7.87 -16.21 0.56
N LYS A 334 7.01 -15.55 -0.22
CA LYS A 334 6.93 -15.76 -1.66
C LYS A 334 8.27 -15.54 -2.36
N GLY A 335 9.13 -14.66 -1.86
CA GLY A 335 10.47 -14.41 -2.40
C GLY A 335 11.39 -15.64 -2.36
N GLU A 336 11.16 -16.58 -1.43
CA GLU A 336 11.91 -17.84 -1.35
C GLU A 336 11.55 -18.79 -2.51
N THR A 337 10.40 -18.58 -3.16
CA THR A 337 9.91 -19.40 -4.28
C THR A 337 10.33 -18.86 -5.65
N PHE A 338 11.04 -17.73 -5.69
CA PHE A 338 11.54 -17.16 -6.93
C PHE A 338 12.64 -18.02 -7.55
N GLU A 339 12.89 -17.83 -8.85
CA GLU A 339 13.95 -18.55 -9.56
C GLU A 339 15.33 -18.34 -8.90
N VAL A 340 15.57 -17.15 -8.37
CA VAL A 340 16.67 -16.87 -7.45
C VAL A 340 16.03 -16.61 -6.08
N PRO A 341 16.15 -17.54 -5.11
CA PRO A 341 15.45 -17.42 -3.85
C PRO A 341 16.00 -16.27 -3.00
N GLU A 342 15.11 -15.45 -2.48
CA GLU A 342 15.45 -14.38 -1.55
C GLU A 342 15.59 -14.91 -0.12
N ILE A 343 16.76 -15.45 0.21
CA ILE A 343 17.03 -16.07 1.53
C ILE A 343 17.39 -15.06 2.63
N VAL A 344 17.57 -13.78 2.27
CA VAL A 344 17.93 -12.71 3.22
C VAL A 344 16.65 -12.18 3.86
N PRO A 345 16.56 -12.11 5.20
CA PRO A 345 15.29 -11.83 5.90
C PRO A 345 14.71 -10.44 5.63
N PHE A 346 15.57 -9.44 5.41
CA PHE A 346 15.21 -8.09 5.00
C PHE A 346 16.45 -7.38 4.45
N ARG A 347 16.26 -6.30 3.70
CA ARG A 347 17.37 -5.60 3.07
C ARG A 347 18.15 -4.75 4.09
N LEU A 348 19.38 -5.17 4.38
CA LEU A 348 20.31 -4.43 5.22
C LEU A 348 21.73 -4.50 4.63
N THR A 349 21.96 -3.74 3.55
CA THR A 349 23.26 -3.75 2.86
C THR A 349 24.29 -2.85 3.54
N HIS A 350 25.55 -2.94 3.13
CA HIS A 350 26.63 -2.08 3.63
C HIS A 350 26.34 -0.58 3.51
N ASN A 351 25.64 -0.16 2.45
CA ASN A 351 25.18 1.23 2.30
C ASN A 351 24.12 1.59 3.36
N MET A 352 23.15 0.71 3.61
CA MET A 352 22.15 0.97 4.65
C MET A 352 22.77 1.02 6.05
N VAL A 353 23.70 0.11 6.34
CA VAL A 353 24.42 0.11 7.61
C VAL A 353 25.27 1.37 7.76
N ASN A 354 25.92 1.84 6.68
CA ASN A 354 26.70 3.08 6.72
C ASN A 354 25.85 4.31 7.08
N GLY A 355 24.61 4.37 6.59
CA GLY A 355 23.65 5.42 6.95
C GLY A 355 23.30 5.47 8.44
N MET A 356 23.51 4.38 9.19
CA MET A 356 23.28 4.30 10.64
C MET A 356 24.39 4.97 11.46
N GLY A 357 25.50 5.34 10.82
CA GLY A 357 26.66 5.97 11.46
C GLY A 357 27.67 4.97 12.03
N PRO A 358 28.62 5.44 12.86
CA PRO A 358 29.77 4.65 13.31
C PRO A 358 29.40 3.38 14.08
N MET A 359 28.32 3.43 14.86
CA MET A 359 27.83 2.27 15.64
C MET A 359 27.11 1.22 14.76
N GLY A 360 26.87 1.53 13.48
CA GLY A 360 26.20 0.65 12.54
C GLY A 360 24.89 0.09 13.10
N THR A 361 24.77 -1.24 13.05
CA THR A 361 23.60 -1.98 13.53
C THR A 361 23.48 -2.01 15.06
N GLU A 362 24.60 -1.98 15.78
CA GLU A 362 24.68 -2.16 17.24
C GLU A 362 24.31 -0.89 18.04
N GLY A 363 23.74 0.12 17.37
CA GLY A 363 23.26 1.34 18.01
C GLY A 363 21.73 1.44 18.05
N LEU A 364 21.22 2.57 17.57
CA LEU A 364 19.79 2.90 17.55
C LEU A 364 18.95 1.85 16.83
N PHE A 365 19.51 1.24 15.77
CA PHE A 365 18.83 0.21 14.98
C PHE A 365 18.50 -1.02 15.83
N ARG A 366 19.51 -1.65 16.45
CA ARG A 366 19.30 -2.81 17.34
C ARG A 366 18.30 -2.50 18.45
N ARG A 367 18.42 -1.34 19.11
CA ARG A 367 17.48 -1.00 20.19
C ARG A 367 16.03 -0.84 19.70
N ALA A 368 15.83 -0.26 18.52
CA ALA A 368 14.50 -0.17 17.92
C ALA A 368 13.97 -1.54 17.50
N CYS A 369 14.82 -2.45 16.99
CA CYS A 369 14.46 -3.84 16.70
C CYS A 369 13.99 -4.58 17.95
N GLU A 370 14.73 -4.47 19.06
CA GLU A 370 14.38 -5.11 20.35
C GLU A 370 13.00 -4.68 20.84
N VAL A 371 12.73 -3.36 20.86
CA VAL A 371 11.43 -2.82 21.29
C VAL A 371 10.32 -3.28 20.37
N THR A 372 10.55 -3.24 19.05
CA THR A 372 9.57 -3.69 18.06
C THR A 372 9.24 -5.17 18.25
N MET A 373 10.25 -6.04 18.32
CA MET A 373 10.04 -7.48 18.48
C MET A 373 9.41 -7.85 19.81
N ARG A 374 9.79 -7.18 20.92
CA ARG A 374 9.12 -7.33 22.22
C ARG A 374 7.62 -7.06 22.07
N LEU A 375 7.28 -5.90 21.51
CA LEU A 375 5.90 -5.47 21.35
C LEU A 375 5.09 -6.38 20.40
N MET A 376 5.69 -6.87 19.30
CA MET A 376 5.02 -7.83 18.41
C MET A 376 4.74 -9.16 19.11
N ARG A 377 5.63 -9.61 20.01
CA ARG A 377 5.41 -10.83 20.82
C ARG A 377 4.34 -10.61 21.89
N ASP A 378 4.39 -9.48 22.60
CA ASP A 378 3.41 -9.12 23.64
C ASP A 378 2.00 -8.96 23.04
N GLN A 379 1.90 -8.47 21.79
CA GLN A 379 0.64 -8.25 21.08
C GLN A 379 0.33 -9.35 20.05
N ARG A 380 0.80 -10.58 20.28
CA ARG A 380 0.61 -11.71 19.37
C ARG A 380 -0.85 -11.93 19.00
N GLU A 381 -1.75 -12.01 19.97
CA GLU A 381 -3.16 -12.35 19.71
C GLU A 381 -3.89 -11.30 18.87
N PRO A 382 -3.85 -9.98 19.20
CA PRO A 382 -4.40 -8.95 18.33
C PRO A 382 -3.84 -8.98 16.91
N LEU A 383 -2.51 -9.07 16.76
CA LEU A 383 -1.87 -9.08 15.44
C LEU A 383 -2.25 -10.32 14.64
N MET A 384 -2.28 -11.50 15.27
CA MET A 384 -2.69 -12.74 14.63
C MET A 384 -4.16 -12.73 14.20
N SER A 385 -5.04 -12.08 14.96
CA SER A 385 -6.46 -11.95 14.56
C SER A 385 -6.61 -11.21 13.23
N VAL A 386 -5.83 -10.14 13.02
CA VAL A 386 -5.85 -9.39 11.76
C VAL A 386 -5.19 -10.21 10.64
N LEU A 387 -4.05 -10.83 10.90
CA LEU A 387 -3.35 -11.63 9.89
C LEU A 387 -4.16 -12.82 9.41
N LYS A 388 -4.89 -13.51 10.29
CA LYS A 388 -5.81 -14.59 9.91
C LYS A 388 -6.87 -14.08 8.92
N THR A 389 -7.51 -12.94 9.22
CA THR A 389 -8.50 -12.38 8.29
C THR A 389 -7.89 -11.88 6.98
N PHE A 390 -6.60 -11.56 6.96
CA PHE A 390 -5.87 -11.17 5.75
C PHE A 390 -5.51 -12.37 4.89
N LEU A 391 -4.96 -13.44 5.47
CA LEU A 391 -4.62 -14.68 4.78
C LEU A 391 -5.87 -15.31 4.15
N HIS A 392 -6.96 -15.38 4.93
CA HIS A 392 -8.24 -15.94 4.51
C HIS A 392 -9.17 -14.90 3.87
N ASP A 393 -8.64 -13.83 3.28
CA ASP A 393 -9.46 -12.89 2.51
C ASP A 393 -9.84 -13.56 1.17
N PRO A 394 -11.11 -13.93 0.94
CA PRO A 394 -11.50 -14.68 -0.25
C PRO A 394 -11.56 -13.80 -1.51
N LEU A 395 -11.30 -12.50 -1.38
CA LEU A 395 -11.20 -11.59 -2.52
C LEU A 395 -9.74 -11.38 -2.96
N VAL A 396 -8.77 -11.99 -2.27
CA VAL A 396 -7.34 -11.92 -2.59
C VAL A 396 -6.88 -13.23 -3.23
N GLU A 397 -6.17 -13.15 -4.36
CA GLU A 397 -5.49 -14.30 -4.95
C GLU A 397 -4.01 -14.36 -4.53
N TRP A 398 -3.64 -15.35 -3.71
CA TRP A 398 -2.25 -15.53 -3.27
C TRP A 398 -1.35 -16.20 -4.32
N SER A 399 -1.94 -17.05 -5.18
CA SER A 399 -1.26 -17.75 -6.25
C SER A 399 -2.09 -17.71 -7.54
N LYS A 400 -1.56 -17.09 -8.60
CA LYS A 400 -2.12 -17.27 -9.94
C LYS A 400 -1.71 -18.67 -10.42
N PRO A 401 -2.65 -19.54 -10.87
CA PRO A 401 -2.27 -20.82 -11.43
C PRO A 401 -1.31 -20.61 -12.61
N VAL A 402 -0.24 -21.40 -12.66
CA VAL A 402 0.73 -21.37 -13.76
C VAL A 402 -0.03 -21.62 -15.07
N LYS A 403 0.16 -20.72 -16.05
CA LYS A 403 -0.40 -20.88 -17.41
C LYS A 403 0.07 -22.23 -17.98
N GLY A 404 -0.75 -23.27 -17.86
CA GLY A 404 -0.39 -24.61 -18.34
C GLY A 404 -1.39 -25.70 -18.02
N HIS A 405 -2.07 -25.65 -16.87
CA HIS A 405 -3.08 -26.65 -16.51
C HIS A 405 -4.36 -25.97 -16.03
N SER A 406 -5.45 -26.30 -16.73
CA SER A 406 -6.85 -25.90 -16.52
C SER A 406 -7.07 -24.42 -16.16
N LYS A 407 -7.82 -23.69 -17.01
CA LYS A 407 -8.61 -22.55 -16.51
C LYS A 407 -9.39 -23.09 -15.31
N ALA A 408 -8.99 -22.74 -14.09
CA ALA A 408 -9.84 -22.97 -12.93
C ALA A 408 -11.20 -22.38 -13.31
N ALA A 409 -12.26 -23.18 -13.21
CA ALA A 409 -13.60 -22.67 -13.42
C ALA A 409 -13.71 -21.40 -12.58
N LEU A 410 -14.16 -20.30 -13.19
CA LEU A 410 -14.57 -19.11 -12.43
C LEU A 410 -15.49 -19.63 -11.34
N ASN A 411 -15.02 -19.66 -10.10
CA ASN A 411 -15.81 -20.16 -8.99
C ASN A 411 -17.10 -19.32 -8.99
N GLU A 412 -18.25 -19.92 -9.28
CA GLU A 412 -19.53 -19.20 -9.40
C GLU A 412 -19.88 -18.45 -8.11
N THR A 413 -19.29 -18.88 -7.00
CA THR A 413 -19.41 -18.30 -5.66
C THR A 413 -18.79 -16.90 -5.54
N GLY A 414 -17.83 -16.54 -6.38
CA GLY A 414 -17.08 -15.27 -6.25
C GLY A 414 -16.09 -15.23 -5.08
N GLU A 415 -15.94 -16.31 -4.32
CA GLU A 415 -14.93 -16.47 -3.25
C GLU A 415 -13.76 -17.33 -3.74
N VAL A 416 -12.54 -16.86 -3.44
CA VAL A 416 -11.29 -17.62 -3.60
C VAL A 416 -11.04 -18.41 -2.32
N VAL A 417 -10.95 -19.73 -2.44
CA VAL A 417 -10.60 -20.60 -1.30
C VAL A 417 -9.09 -20.50 -1.09
N ASN A 418 -8.70 -19.80 -0.03
CA ASN A 418 -7.31 -19.63 0.39
C ASN A 418 -6.91 -20.64 1.51
N GLU A 419 -7.72 -21.67 1.73
CA GLU A 419 -7.41 -22.79 2.61
C GLU A 419 -6.47 -23.76 1.87
N LYS A 420 -5.35 -24.11 2.51
CA LYS A 420 -4.49 -25.22 2.11
C LYS A 420 -4.70 -26.38 3.07
#